data_AF-A0A954L4H1-F1
#
_entry.id   AF-A0A954L4H1-F1
#
_cell.length_a   1.000
_cell.length_b   1.000
_cell.length_c   1.000
_cell.angle_alpha   90.00
_cell.angle_beta   90.00
_cell.angle_gamma   90.00
#
_symmetry.space_group_name_H-M   'P 1'
#
loop_
_entity.id
_entity.type
_entity.pdbx_description
1 polymer ?
#
loop_
_entity_poly.entity_id
_entity_poly.type
_entity_poly.pdbx_seq_one_letter_code
_entity_poly.pdbx_strand_id
1 'polypeptide(L)' 'MAVDKRDFDEFLEKFRKHREVMIEELHKVIVGQDAVIEQILAAIFTGGHCLLVGVPGLAKTLVVSTIARILDVQ' A
#
# COMPACT_ATOMS: atom_id res chain seq x y z
N MET A 1 -13.24 -2.68 30.79
CA MET A 1 -12.24 -3.20 29.82
C MET A 1 -12.88 -3.76 28.53
N ALA A 2 -14.04 -3.23 28.08
CA ALA A 2 -14.75 -3.68 26.86
C ALA A 2 -15.04 -2.54 25.86
N VAL A 3 -14.60 -1.31 26.19
CA VAL A 3 -14.69 -0.13 25.30
C VAL A 3 -13.49 -0.13 24.34
N ASP A 4 -12.29 -0.42 24.87
CA ASP A 4 -11.02 -0.51 24.14
C ASP A 4 -11.01 -1.51 22.96
N LYS A 5 -11.61 -2.69 23.15
CA LYS A 5 -11.58 -3.75 22.12
C LYS A 5 -12.45 -3.43 20.90
N ARG A 6 -13.63 -2.86 21.11
CA ARG A 6 -14.57 -2.54 20.02
C ARG A 6 -14.04 -1.41 19.15
N ASP A 7 -13.43 -0.40 19.75
CA ASP A 7 -12.83 0.73 19.03
C ASP A 7 -11.64 0.27 18.19
N PHE A 8 -10.84 -0.67 18.71
CA PHE A 8 -9.72 -1.26 17.96
C PHE A 8 -10.19 -2.13 16.79
N ASP A 9 -11.22 -2.96 17.00
CA ASP A 9 -11.80 -3.79 15.94
C ASP A 9 -12.38 -2.91 14.80
N GLU A 10 -13.07 -1.82 15.14
CA GLU A 10 -13.58 -0.85 14.15
C GLU A 10 -12.46 -0.16 13.37
N PHE A 11 -11.38 0.21 14.07
CA PHE A 11 -10.19 0.80 13.43
C PHE A 11 -9.56 -0.17 12.42
N LEU A 12 -9.38 -1.44 12.80
CA LEU A 12 -8.81 -2.45 11.90
C LEU A 12 -9.69 -2.70 10.69
N GLU A 13 -11.02 -2.70 10.85
CA GLU A 13 -11.94 -2.86 9.74
C GLU A 13 -11.86 -1.68 8.76
N LYS A 14 -11.79 -0.45 9.27
CA LYS A 14 -11.56 0.76 8.45
C LYS A 14 -10.22 0.69 7.74
N PHE A 15 -9.15 0.31 8.44
CA PHE A 15 -7.82 0.20 7.84
C PHE A 15 -7.80 -0.82 6.69
N ARG A 16 -8.38 -2.02 6.91
CA ARG A 16 -8.50 -3.06 5.89
C ARG A 16 -9.23 -2.55 4.65
N LYS A 17 -10.35 -1.86 4.84
CA LYS A 17 -11.16 -1.32 3.74
C LYS A 17 -10.41 -0.28 2.91
N HIS A 18 -9.71 0.65 3.55
CA HIS A 18 -8.91 1.65 2.81
C HIS A 18 -7.75 0.99 2.06
N ARG A 19 -7.09 0.01 2.67
CA ARG A 19 -6.03 -0.76 2.02
C ARG A 19 -6.53 -1.52 0.80
N GLU A 20 -7.71 -2.15 0.87
CA GLU A 20 -8.35 -2.80 -0.27
C GLU A 20 -8.58 -1.82 -1.43
N VAL A 21 -9.15 -0.65 -1.15
CA VAL A 21 -9.35 0.42 -2.16
C VAL A 21 -8.03 0.86 -2.78
N MET A 22 -6.98 1.07 -1.98
CA MET A 22 -5.67 1.45 -2.51
C MET A 22 -5.07 0.40 -3.46
N ILE A 23 -5.19 -0.89 -3.11
CA ILE A 23 -4.69 -1.98 -3.93
C ILE A 23 -5.49 -2.07 -5.24
N GLU A 24 -6.81 -1.93 -5.18
CA GLU A 24 -7.67 -1.90 -6.37
C GLU A 24 -7.27 -0.78 -7.34
N GLU A 25 -6.99 0.44 -6.83
CA GLU A 25 -6.51 1.53 -7.67
C GLU A 25 -5.12 1.24 -8.28
N LEU A 26 -4.22 0.60 -7.53
CA LEU A 26 -2.91 0.18 -8.04
C LEU A 26 -3.04 -0.84 -9.18
N HIS A 27 -3.94 -1.80 -9.05
CA HIS A 27 -4.15 -2.86 -10.05
C HIS A 27 -4.71 -2.36 -11.39
N LYS A 28 -5.28 -1.15 -11.43
CA LYS A 28 -5.69 -0.52 -12.69
C LYS A 28 -4.50 -0.17 -13.59
N VAL A 29 -3.31 0.00 -13.01
CA VAL A 29 -2.10 0.45 -13.72
C VAL A 29 -0.97 -0.59 -13.64
N ILE A 30 -0.87 -1.33 -12.54
CA ILE A 30 0.20 -2.27 -12.24
C ILE A 30 -0.32 -3.71 -12.33
N VAL A 31 0.35 -4.54 -13.12
CA VAL A 31 0.01 -5.97 -13.30
C VAL A 31 1.12 -6.86 -12.71
N GLY A 32 0.74 -7.86 -11.90
CA GLY A 32 1.62 -8.96 -11.46
C GLY A 32 2.69 -8.62 -10.40
N GLN A 33 2.55 -7.49 -9.68
CA GLN A 33 3.53 -7.01 -8.69
C GLN A 33 2.97 -6.98 -7.26
N ASP A 34 2.03 -7.87 -6.93
CA ASP A 34 1.32 -7.87 -5.64
C ASP A 34 2.25 -7.90 -4.44
N ALA A 35 3.22 -8.83 -4.44
CA ALA A 35 4.17 -8.97 -3.34
C ALA A 35 5.03 -7.70 -3.15
N VAL A 36 5.39 -7.01 -4.23
CA VAL A 36 6.18 -5.77 -4.16
C VAL A 36 5.32 -4.62 -3.60
N ILE A 37 4.07 -4.50 -4.07
CA ILE A 37 3.11 -3.52 -3.57
C ILE A 37 2.91 -3.70 -2.06
N GLU A 38 2.68 -4.94 -1.60
CA GLU A 38 2.53 -5.25 -0.17
C GLU A 38 3.71 -4.80 0.67
N GLN A 39 4.94 -5.09 0.23
CA GLN A 39 6.16 -4.70 0.94
C GLN A 39 6.32 -3.18 1.00
N ILE A 40 5.98 -2.46 -0.08
CA ILE A 40 6.04 -1.00 -0.11
C ILE A 40 5.01 -0.40 0.85
N LEU A 41 3.76 -0.87 0.81
CA LEU A 41 2.71 -0.39 1.71
C LEU A 41 3.07 -0.68 3.18
N ALA A 42 3.61 -1.87 3.48
CA ALA A 42 4.09 -2.21 4.82
C ALA A 42 5.21 -1.26 5.28
N ALA A 43 6.18 -0.93 4.41
CA ALA A 43 7.22 0.04 4.72
C ALA A 43 6.64 1.43 5.01
N ILE A 44 5.70 1.91 4.17
CA ILE A 44 5.06 3.22 4.37
C ILE A 44 4.29 3.28 5.69
N PHE A 45 3.45 2.28 5.98
CA PHE A 45 2.63 2.28 7.20
C PHE A 45 3.44 2.14 8.49
N THR A 46 4.65 1.58 8.41
CA THR A 46 5.56 1.45 9.55
C THR A 46 6.61 2.56 9.62
N GLY A 47 6.63 3.48 8.66
CA GLY A 47 7.67 4.52 8.55
C GLY A 47 9.06 3.97 8.18
N GLY A 48 9.12 2.76 7.62
CA GLY A 48 10.33 2.13 7.13
C GLY A 48 10.73 2.61 5.72
N HIS A 49 11.85 2.06 5.24
CA HIS A 49 12.38 2.35 3.90
C HIS A 49 12.52 1.05 3.10
N CYS A 50 12.29 1.13 1.79
CA CYS A 50 12.49 0.01 0.88
C CYS A 50 13.33 0.45 -0.33
N LEU A 51 14.06 -0.51 -0.92
CA LEU A 51 14.85 -0.31 -2.13
C LEU A 51 14.32 -1.23 -3.23
N LEU A 52 13.82 -0.66 -4.32
CA LEU A 52 13.34 -1.43 -5.47
C LEU A 52 14.49 -1.72 -6.44
N VAL A 53 14.96 -2.97 -6.49
CA VAL A 53 16.03 -3.42 -7.39
C VAL A 53 15.47 -4.34 -8.47
N GLY A 54 15.95 -4.20 -9.70
CA GLY A 54 15.62 -5.12 -10.80
C GLY A 54 16.05 -4.56 -12.14
N VAL A 55 15.95 -5.37 -13.19
CA VAL A 55 16.33 -4.99 -14.56
C VAL A 55 15.41 -3.87 -15.13
N PRO A 56 15.87 -3.09 -16.12
CA PRO A 56 15.03 -2.08 -16.78
C PRO A 56 13.72 -2.66 -17.32
N GLY A 57 12.65 -1.87 -17.32
CA GLY A 57 11.35 -2.27 -17.88
C GLY A 57 10.38 -2.98 -16.91
N LEU A 58 10.79 -3.29 -15.68
CA LEU A 58 9.91 -3.94 -14.67
C LEU A 58 8.99 -2.98 -13.91
N ALA A 59 8.53 -1.91 -14.57
CA ALA A 59 7.57 -0.94 -14.01
C ALA A 59 7.94 -0.30 -12.65
N LYS A 60 9.19 -0.40 -12.14
CA LYS A 60 9.61 0.15 -10.84
C LYS A 60 9.22 1.61 -10.63
N THR A 61 9.51 2.46 -11.62
CA THR A 61 9.15 3.89 -11.60
C THR A 61 7.63 4.08 -11.65
N LEU A 62 6.91 3.24 -12.41
CA LEU A 62 5.46 3.30 -12.52
C LEU A 62 4.79 2.90 -11.21
N VAL A 63 5.30 1.89 -10.51
CA VAL A 63 4.81 1.47 -9.18
C VAL A 63 4.93 2.62 -8.19
N VAL A 64 6.14 3.19 -8.03
CA VAL A 64 6.39 4.26 -7.05
C VAL A 64 5.56 5.51 -7.37
N SER A 65 5.48 5.92 -8.63
CA SER A 65 4.70 7.10 -9.04
C SER A 65 3.18 6.89 -8.90
N THR A 66 2.68 5.68 -9.17
CA THR A 66 1.25 5.36 -8.96
C THR A 66 0.91 5.39 -7.48
N ILE A 67 1.76 4.81 -6.62
CA ILE A 67 1.57 4.82 -5.16
C ILE A 67 1.56 6.26 -4.62
N ALA A 68 2.52 7.09 -5.06
CA ALA A 68 2.59 8.49 -4.64
C ALA A 68 1.31 9.26 -4.97
N ARG A 69 0.75 9.06 -6.17
CA ARG A 69 -0.51 9.67 -6.60
C ARG A 69 -1.72 9.19 -5.79
N ILE A 70 -1.78 7.91 -5.44
CA ILE A 70 -2.89 7.35 -4.64
C ILE A 70 -2.85 7.88 -3.21
N LEU A 71 -1.65 8.09 -2.67
CA LEU A 71 -1.45 8.62 -1.32
C LEU A 71 -1.50 10.16 -1.26
N ASP A 72 -1.80 10.83 -2.37
CA ASP A 72 -1.77 12.29 -2.51
C ASP A 72 -0.42 12.92 -2.10
N VAL A 73 0.67 12.16 -2.31
CA VAL A 73 2.04 12.62 -2.13
C VAL A 73 2.52 13.15 -3.48
N GLN A 74 2.32 14.45 -3.73
CA GLN A 74 2.81 15.12 -4.94
C GLN A 74 4.22 15.70 -4.76
#